data_AF-A0A975GKG2-F1
#
_entry.id   AF-A0A975GKG2-F1
#
_cell.length_a   1.000
_cell.length_b   1.000
_cell.length_c   1.000
_cell.angle_alpha   90.00
_cell.angle_beta   90.00
_cell.angle_gamma   90.00
#
_symmetry.space_group_name_H-M   'P 1'
#
loop_
_entity.id
_entity.type
_entity.pdbx_description
1 polymer ?
#
loop_
_entity_poly.entity_id
_entity_poly.type
_entity_poly.pdbx_seq_one_letter_code
_entity_poly.pdbx_strand_id
1 'polypeptide(L)'
;MLTNIQVPELLSDVCKEMAITPVGLIQNYVLTQIQGKIHKYEAEDASFRKKYACEFKEFRAKIEGMENEENFEWEDDLMDWEFAVENLTLWRKREKEVRSPHGRIK
;
A
#
# COMPACT_ATOMS: atom_id res chain seq x y z
N MET A 1 -19.18 -3.14 -8.37
CA MET A 1 -19.13 -2.74 -9.79
C MET A 1 -19.39 -1.25 -9.87
N LEU A 2 -18.37 -0.44 -10.16
CA LEU A 2 -18.55 0.99 -10.48
C LEU A 2 -18.72 1.09 -12.00
N THR A 3 -19.91 0.76 -12.49
CA THR A 3 -20.23 0.87 -13.92
C THR A 3 -21.22 2.00 -14.11
N ASN A 4 -20.77 2.99 -14.91
CA ASN A 4 -21.48 4.20 -15.35
C ASN A 4 -21.59 5.33 -14.32
N ILE A 5 -20.46 5.96 -13.98
CA ILE A 5 -20.45 7.25 -13.27
C ILE A 5 -20.85 8.32 -14.29
N GLN A 6 -22.06 8.87 -14.17
CA GLN A 6 -22.43 10.09 -14.88
C GLN A 6 -21.71 11.27 -14.22
N VAL A 7 -20.87 11.97 -14.97
CA VAL A 7 -20.22 13.20 -14.52
C VAL A 7 -21.19 14.36 -14.80
N PRO A 8 -21.59 15.15 -13.77
CA PRO A 8 -22.38 16.36 -13.96
C PRO A 8 -21.79 17.29 -15.02
N GLU A 9 -22.65 17.95 -15.80
CA GLU A 9 -22.25 18.82 -16.92
C GLU A 9 -21.24 19.91 -16.49
N LEU A 10 -21.52 20.57 -15.37
CA LEU A 10 -20.61 21.56 -14.77
C LEU A 10 -19.20 20.99 -14.52
N LEU A 11 -19.10 19.77 -14.00
CA LEU A 11 -17.80 19.14 -13.73
C LEU A 11 -17.10 18.73 -15.01
N SER A 12 -17.85 18.33 -16.04
CA SER A 12 -17.30 18.04 -17.37
C SER A 12 -16.69 19.29 -17.99
N ASP A 13 -17.38 20.43 -17.91
CA ASP A 13 -16.91 21.69 -18.49
C ASP A 13 -15.68 22.24 -17.77
N VAL A 14 -15.68 22.23 -16.44
CA VAL A 14 -14.50 22.59 -15.65
C VAL A 14 -13.31 21.67 -15.97
N CYS A 15 -13.53 20.37 -16.15
CA CYS A 15 -12.45 19.44 -16.56
C CYS A 15 -11.87 19.82 -17.93
N LYS A 16 -12.70 20.20 -18.91
CA LYS A 16 -12.23 20.65 -20.23
C LYS A 16 -11.41 21.94 -20.13
N GLU A 17 -11.89 22.93 -19.36
CA GLU A 17 -11.18 24.20 -19.14
C GLU A 17 -9.80 23.98 -18.51
N MET A 18 -9.71 23.05 -17.56
CA MET A 18 -8.46 22.66 -16.90
C MET A 18 -7.59 21.71 -17.74
N ALA A 19 -8.03 21.30 -18.93
CA ALA A 19 -7.38 20.27 -19.76
C ALA A 19 -7.09 18.95 -19.02
N ILE A 20 -7.99 18.54 -18.10
CA ILE A 20 -7.91 17.29 -17.36
C ILE A 20 -9.01 16.32 -17.78
N THR A 21 -8.74 15.02 -17.70
CA THR A 21 -9.75 13.99 -17.95
C THR A 21 -10.31 13.47 -16.61
N PRO A 22 -11.62 13.19 -16.50
CA PRO A 22 -12.19 12.59 -15.30
C PRO A 22 -11.51 11.27 -14.90
N VAL A 23 -11.12 10.45 -15.88
CA VAL A 23 -10.36 9.22 -15.66
C VAL A 23 -8.99 9.52 -15.06
N GLY A 24 -8.26 10.50 -15.62
CA GLY A 24 -6.96 10.93 -15.10
C GLY A 24 -7.05 11.51 -13.68
N LEU A 25 -8.12 12.25 -13.39
CA LEU A 25 -8.38 12.78 -12.04
C LEU A 25 -8.59 11.65 -11.02
N ILE A 26 -9.44 10.67 -11.35
CA ILE A 26 -9.68 9.49 -10.50
C ILE A 26 -8.38 8.69 -10.34
N GLN A 27 -7.64 8.46 -11.43
CA GLN A 27 -6.37 7.74 -11.40
C GLN A 27 -5.36 8.43 -10.48
N ASN A 28 -5.19 9.75 -10.60
CA ASN A 28 -4.29 10.53 -9.76
C ASN A 28 -4.71 10.51 -8.28
N TYR A 29 -6.01 10.62 -8.00
CA TYR A 29 -6.53 10.50 -6.64
C TYR A 29 -6.22 9.12 -6.05
N VAL A 30 -6.53 8.06 -6.79
CA VAL A 30 -6.26 6.67 -6.36
C VAL A 30 -4.76 6.46 -6.14
N LEU A 31 -3.89 6.93 -7.04
CA LEU A 31 -2.44 6.86 -6.86
C LEU A 31 -1.99 7.59 -5.60
N THR A 32 -2.53 8.78 -5.32
CA THR A 32 -2.23 9.54 -4.10
C THR A 32 -2.60 8.75 -2.84
N GLN A 33 -3.78 8.10 -2.84
CA GLN A 33 -4.20 7.25 -1.72
C GLN A 33 -3.29 6.02 -1.56
N ILE A 34 -2.92 5.37 -2.66
CA ILE A 34 -2.00 4.22 -2.65
C ILE A 34 -0.63 4.64 -2.10
N GLN A 35 -0.09 5.77 -2.54
CA GLN A 35 1.19 6.29 -2.05
C GLN A 35 1.13 6.61 -0.56
N GLY A 36 0.02 7.19 -0.07
CA GLY A 36 -0.19 7.39 1.36
C GLY A 36 -0.15 6.08 2.16
N LYS A 37 -0.75 5.00 1.63
CA LYS A 37 -0.65 3.66 2.23
C LYS A 37 0.78 3.13 2.20
N ILE A 38 1.48 3.24 1.08
CA ILE A 38 2.89 2.81 0.96
C ILE A 38 3.74 3.54 2.01
N HIS A 39 3.70 4.87 2.06
CA HIS A 39 4.49 5.64 3.04
C HIS A 39 4.18 5.27 4.49
N LYS A 40 2.92 5.00 4.82
CA LYS A 40 2.53 4.50 6.15
C LYS A 40 3.27 3.20 6.48
N TYR A 41 3.17 2.19 5.60
CA TYR A 41 3.77 0.88 5.86
C TYR A 41 5.30 0.89 5.75
N GLU A 42 5.89 1.78 4.94
CA GLU A 42 7.34 2.01 4.94
C GLU A 42 7.84 2.58 6.27
N ALA A 43 7.07 3.50 6.88
CA ALA A 43 7.40 4.05 8.19
C ALA A 43 7.27 3.00 9.30
N GLU A 44 6.24 2.15 9.27
CA GLU A 44 6.06 1.03 10.20
C GLU A 44 7.21 0.01 10.07
N ASP A 45 7.51 -0.44 8.85
CA ASP A 45 8.64 -1.34 8.56
C ASP A 45 9.99 -0.74 9.01
N ALA A 46 10.22 0.55 8.76
CA ALA A 46 11.43 1.24 9.24
C ALA A 46 11.49 1.35 10.78
N SER A 47 10.35 1.53 11.44
CA SER A 47 10.26 1.57 12.91
C SER A 47 10.70 0.25 13.52
N PHE A 48 10.21 -0.88 12.99
CA PHE A 48 10.60 -2.19 13.49
C PHE A 48 12.04 -2.55 13.17
N ARG A 49 12.54 -2.26 11.95
CA ARG A 49 13.97 -2.38 11.63
C ARG A 49 14.85 -1.62 12.63
N LYS A 50 14.41 -0.42 13.03
CA LYS A 50 15.13 0.38 14.03
C LYS A 50 15.02 -0.23 15.44
N LYS A 51 13.84 -0.71 15.84
CA LYS A 51 13.61 -1.33 17.16
C LYS A 51 14.47 -2.58 17.35
N TYR A 52 14.57 -3.43 16.32
CA TYR A 52 15.21 -4.73 16.40
C TYR A 52 16.61 -4.80 15.77
N ALA A 53 17.04 -3.75 15.08
CA ALA A 53 18.33 -3.66 14.40
C ALA A 53 18.60 -4.81 13.41
N CYS A 54 17.55 -5.30 12.76
CA CYS A 54 17.60 -6.39 11.79
C CYS A 54 16.54 -6.20 10.70
N GLU A 55 16.59 -7.03 9.65
CA GLU A 55 15.53 -7.09 8.64
C GLU A 55 14.37 -8.00 9.07
N PHE A 56 13.17 -7.77 8.52
CA PHE A 56 11.96 -8.52 8.88
C PHE A 56 12.15 -10.06 8.87
N LYS A 57 12.82 -10.58 7.84
CA LYS A 57 13.04 -12.03 7.71
C LYS A 57 13.93 -12.59 8.81
N GLU A 58 14.91 -11.79 9.27
CA GLU A 58 15.80 -12.17 10.36
C GLU A 58 15.05 -12.15 11.68
N PHE A 59 14.20 -11.14 11.90
CA PHE A 59 13.33 -11.08 13.07
C PHE A 59 12.37 -12.27 13.13
N ARG A 60 11.66 -12.56 12.02
CA ARG A 60 10.78 -13.73 11.92
C ARG A 60 11.51 -15.03 12.29
N ALA A 61 12.66 -15.29 11.65
CA ALA A 61 13.43 -16.50 11.90
C ALA A 61 13.92 -16.60 13.35
N LYS A 62 14.21 -15.46 13.99
CA LYS A 62 14.56 -15.39 15.41
C LYS A 62 13.41 -15.86 16.28
N ILE A 63 12.18 -15.35 16.08
CA ILE A 63 11.00 -15.74 16.86
C ILE A 63 10.63 -17.20 16.63
N GLU A 64 10.60 -17.64 15.36
CA GLU A 64 10.28 -19.03 15.01
C GLU A 64 11.29 -20.05 15.58
N GLY A 65 12.52 -19.61 15.87
CA GLY A 65 13.58 -20.43 16.46
C GLY A 65 13.65 -20.41 17.99
N MET A 66 12.79 -19.65 18.68
CA MET A 66 12.75 -19.62 20.15
C MET A 66 12.06 -20.88 20.67
N GLU A 67 12.81 -21.76 21.35
CA GLU A 67 12.26 -22.92 22.05
C GLU A 67 12.20 -22.65 23.56
N ASN A 68 11.02 -22.84 24.17
CA ASN A 68 10.75 -22.69 25.60
C ASN A 68 10.90 -21.26 26.19
N GLU A 69 10.92 -20.22 25.34
CA GLU A 69 10.87 -18.82 25.77
C GLU A 69 9.75 -18.09 25.01
N GLU A 70 8.62 -17.86 25.68
CA GLU A 70 7.55 -17.00 25.14
C GLU A 70 7.88 -15.53 25.40
N ASN A 71 7.87 -14.74 24.32
CA ASN A 71 7.95 -13.30 24.39
C ASN A 71 6.78 -12.68 23.63
N PHE A 72 5.66 -12.49 24.33
CA PHE A 72 4.42 -11.95 23.77
C PHE A 72 4.60 -10.60 23.07
N GLU A 73 5.48 -9.73 23.57
CA GLU A 73 5.76 -8.45 22.90
C GLU A 73 6.39 -8.67 21.52
N TRP A 74 7.30 -9.63 21.41
CA TRP A 74 7.97 -9.91 20.14
C TRP A 74 7.05 -10.62 19.15
N GLU A 75 6.15 -11.47 19.64
CA GLU A 75 5.12 -12.10 18.81
C GLU A 75 4.11 -11.07 18.27
N ASP A 76 3.63 -10.17 19.13
CA ASP A 76 2.76 -9.07 18.73
C ASP A 76 3.44 -8.16 17.70
N ASP A 77 4.69 -7.78 17.96
CA ASP A 77 5.48 -7.00 17.02
C ASP A 77 5.75 -7.74 15.71
N LEU A 78 5.93 -9.06 15.73
CA LEU A 78 6.11 -9.85 14.51
C LEU A 78 4.83 -9.83 13.67
N MET A 79 3.66 -9.96 14.29
CA MET A 79 2.37 -9.89 13.61
C MET A 79 2.15 -8.51 12.97
N ASP A 80 2.43 -7.43 13.71
CA ASP A 80 2.31 -6.06 13.20
C ASP A 80 3.30 -5.78 12.07
N TRP A 81 4.54 -6.25 12.19
CA TRP A 81 5.55 -6.08 11.15
C TRP A 81 5.22 -6.89 9.89
N GLU A 82 4.74 -8.13 10.04
CA GLU A 82 4.27 -8.94 8.92
C GLU A 82 3.14 -8.23 8.17
N PHE A 83 2.15 -7.72 8.91
CA PHE A 83 1.05 -6.97 8.33
C PHE A 83 1.54 -5.77 7.51
N ALA A 84 2.53 -5.02 8.02
CA ALA A 84 3.12 -3.89 7.30
C ALA A 84 3.83 -4.33 6.01
N VAL A 85 4.67 -5.36 6.06
CA VAL A 85 5.44 -5.88 4.90
C VAL A 85 4.52 -6.44 3.81
N GLU A 86 3.48 -7.18 4.20
CA GLU A 86 2.50 -7.72 3.26
C GLU A 86 1.69 -6.60 2.59
N ASN A 87 1.23 -5.62 3.36
CA ASN A 87 0.49 -4.48 2.81
C ASN A 87 1.37 -3.61 1.91
N LEU A 88 2.65 -3.40 2.26
CA LEU A 88 3.61 -2.73 1.40
C LEU A 88 3.69 -3.41 0.02
N THR A 89 3.81 -4.75 0.02
CA THR A 89 3.85 -5.56 -1.20
C THR A 89 2.55 -5.41 -2.02
N LEU A 90 1.40 -5.50 -1.34
CA LEU A 90 0.08 -5.31 -1.95
C LEU A 90 -0.04 -3.93 -2.61
N TRP A 91 0.24 -2.85 -1.88
CA TRP A 91 0.03 -1.49 -2.36
C TRP A 91 1.01 -1.11 -3.47
N ARG A 92 2.27 -1.56 -3.40
CA ARG A 92 3.23 -1.41 -4.52
C ARG A 92 2.75 -2.14 -5.78
N LYS A 93 2.14 -3.32 -5.63
CA LYS A 93 1.51 -4.02 -6.77
C LYS A 93 0.33 -3.23 -7.34
N ARG A 94 -0.55 -2.70 -6.49
CA ARG A 94 -1.68 -1.87 -6.93
C ARG A 94 -1.23 -0.59 -7.62
N GLU A 95 -0.17 0.04 -7.12
CA GLU A 95 0.41 1.22 -7.78
C GLU A 95 0.84 0.91 -9.21
N LYS A 96 1.55 -0.21 -9.43
CA LYS A 96 1.96 -0.65 -10.77
C LYS A 96 0.76 -0.93 -11.68
N GLU A 97 -0.28 -1.58 -11.16
CA GLU A 97 -1.51 -1.86 -11.90
C GLU A 97 -2.23 -0.58 -12.33
N VAL A 98 -2.30 0.42 -11.45
CA VAL A 98 -2.96 1.71 -11.74
C VAL A 98 -2.11 2.57 -12.69
N ARG A 99 -0.78 2.51 -12.61
CA ARG A 99 0.11 3.22 -13.55
C ARG A 99 0.16 2.59 -14.94
N SER A 100 -0.09 1.29 -15.06
CA SER A 100 -0.04 0.53 -16.31
C SER A 100 -1.42 0.04 -16.75
N PRO A 101 -2.29 0.92 -17.29
CA PRO A 101 -3.67 0.57 -17.62
C PRO A 101 -3.84 -0.50 -18.72
N HIS A 102 -2.77 -0.89 -19.44
CA HIS A 102 -2.80 -1.91 -20.50
C HIS A 102 -2.31 -3.31 -20.05
N GLY A 103 -2.10 -3.54 -18.75
CA GLY A 103 -1.44 -4.74 -18.23
C GLY A 103 -2.36 -5.80 -17.64
N ARG A 104 -3.38 -6.28 -18.37
CA ARG A 104 -3.96 -7.63 -18.21
C ARG A 104 -5.01 -7.90 -19.31
N ILE A 105 -4.53 -8.33 -20.47
CA ILE A 105 -5.28 -9.30 -21.28
C ILE A 105 -4.83 -10.67 -20.75
N LYS A 106 -5.71 -11.33 -20.00
CA LYS A 106 -5.69 -12.78 -19.85
C LYS A 106 -7.07 -13.28 -20.25
#